data_AF-A0A3R8XC18-F1
#
_entry.id   AF-A0A3R8XC18-F1
#
_cell.length_a   1.000
_cell.length_b   1.000
_cell.length_c   1.000
_cell.angle_alpha   90.00
_cell.angle_beta   90.00
_cell.angle_gamma   90.00
#
_symmetry.space_group_name_H-M   'P 1'
#
loop_
_entity.id
_entity.type
_entity.pdbx_description
1 polymer ?
#
loop_
_entity_poly.entity_id
_entity_poly.type
_entity_poly.pdbx_seq_one_letter_code
_entity_poly.pdbx_strand_id
1 'polypeptide(L)'
;MSALEQQIRNLRSELLLSQSAGQSRESIEDCKHIYERFQDIASSLKAMVANAAVLKALPADAPELMQLSAELQEQCSKALASLKLFIGVWSQKKSAARQDDALNNAQVALGNLTAQLEEKVMSCWSGWTIQLDSLCRVEKVMLDTQRGIPGVERLYTEYVALRKQFLAQAKQVPETVWCIQELSKLAERMQELRTQMDFDLPTDVSNFFNRLNQPGNLGQVSLSLMTLETLQWLQKHDLLGQFTVSRKAYNDH
;
A
#
# COMPACT_ATOMS: atom_id res chain seq x y z
N MET A 1 16.64 -28.19 -73.10
CA MET A 1 16.13 -28.34 -71.73
C MET A 1 14.67 -28.72 -71.82
N SER A 2 14.28 -29.87 -71.26
CA SER A 2 12.92 -30.40 -71.39
C SER A 2 11.98 -29.70 -70.39
N ALA A 3 10.68 -29.62 -70.70
CA ALA A 3 9.67 -29.05 -69.79
C ALA A 3 9.69 -29.70 -68.38
N LEU A 4 10.11 -30.97 -68.32
CA LEU A 4 10.31 -31.74 -67.09
C LEU A 4 11.46 -31.22 -66.23
N GLU A 5 12.59 -30.82 -66.83
CA GLU A 5 13.72 -30.23 -66.10
C GLU A 5 13.34 -28.88 -65.46
N GLN A 6 12.51 -28.10 -66.16
CA GLN A 6 11.98 -26.84 -65.65
C GLN A 6 11.03 -27.06 -64.45
N GLN A 7 10.13 -28.04 -64.55
CA GLN A 7 9.22 -28.41 -63.46
C GLN A 7 9.95 -28.92 -62.22
N ILE A 8 11.00 -29.74 -62.39
CA ILE A 8 11.81 -30.24 -61.27
C ILE A 8 12.55 -29.08 -60.56
N ARG A 9 13.05 -28.09 -61.31
CA ARG A 9 13.67 -26.89 -60.71
C ARG A 9 12.66 -26.07 -59.92
N ASN A 10 11.45 -25.86 -60.46
CA ASN A 10 10.40 -25.11 -59.79
C ASN A 10 9.96 -25.80 -58.49
N LEU A 11 9.72 -27.11 -58.51
CA LEU A 11 9.36 -27.88 -57.32
C LEU A 11 10.47 -27.86 -56.25
N ARG A 12 11.75 -27.91 -56.65
CA ARG A 12 12.87 -27.74 -55.71
C ARG A 12 12.90 -26.34 -55.09
N SER A 13 12.62 -25.31 -55.87
CA SER A 13 12.55 -23.93 -55.36
C SER A 13 11.37 -23.73 -54.40
N GLU A 14 10.20 -24.29 -54.70
CA GLU A 14 9.04 -24.27 -53.82
C GLU A 14 9.28 -25.05 -52.53
N LEU A 15 9.96 -26.19 -52.61
CA LEU A 15 10.32 -26.99 -51.44
C LEU A 15 11.32 -26.25 -50.54
N LEU A 16 12.32 -25.57 -51.11
CA LEU A 16 13.25 -24.72 -50.36
C LEU A 16 12.55 -23.52 -49.71
N LEU A 17 11.62 -22.87 -50.42
CA LEU A 17 10.81 -21.78 -49.88
C LEU A 17 9.91 -22.28 -48.74
N SER A 18 9.28 -23.44 -48.90
CA SER A 18 8.46 -24.07 -47.85
C SER A 18 9.28 -24.44 -46.62
N GLN A 19 10.49 -24.99 -46.80
CA GLN A 19 11.41 -25.27 -45.70
C GLN A 19 11.86 -24.00 -44.97
N SER A 20 12.21 -22.94 -45.70
CA SER A 20 12.60 -21.65 -45.14
C SER A 20 11.43 -20.97 -44.39
N ALA A 21 10.21 -21.06 -44.93
CA ALA A 21 9.01 -20.59 -44.26
C ALA A 21 8.72 -21.39 -42.99
N GLY A 22 8.94 -22.71 -43.00
CA GLY A 22 8.84 -23.58 -41.82
C GLY A 22 9.81 -23.18 -40.70
N GLN A 23 11.09 -23.04 -41.02
CA GLN A 23 12.13 -22.60 -40.07
C GLN A 23 11.84 -21.20 -39.50
N SER A 24 11.29 -20.31 -40.32
CA SER A 24 10.91 -18.96 -39.88
C SER A 24 9.74 -19.00 -38.91
N ARG A 25 8.73 -19.86 -39.15
CA ARG A 25 7.61 -20.05 -38.21
C ARG A 25 8.07 -20.61 -36.87
N GLU A 26 8.93 -21.62 -36.89
CA GLU A 26 9.53 -22.20 -35.68
C GLU A 26 10.31 -21.13 -34.90
N SER A 27 11.15 -20.33 -35.57
CA SER A 27 11.90 -19.24 -34.93
C SER A 27 10.99 -18.14 -34.34
N ILE A 28 9.81 -17.89 -34.92
CA ILE A 28 8.82 -16.95 -34.38
C ILE A 28 8.17 -17.55 -33.12
N GLU A 29 7.80 -18.82 -33.17
CA GLU A 29 7.18 -19.54 -32.06
C GLU A 29 8.14 -19.68 -30.88
N ASP A 30 9.35 -20.21 -31.13
CA ASP A 30 10.61 -19.54 -30.80
C ASP A 30 10.57 -18.42 -29.76
N CYS A 31 10.65 -17.22 -30.33
CA CYS A 31 10.72 -15.96 -29.63
C CYS A 31 9.46 -15.69 -28.79
N LYS A 32 8.28 -16.13 -29.23
CA LYS A 32 7.02 -15.94 -28.48
C LYS A 32 7.06 -16.62 -27.12
N HIS A 33 7.48 -17.88 -27.06
CA HIS A 33 7.57 -18.59 -25.77
C HIS A 33 8.60 -17.96 -24.82
N ILE A 34 9.74 -17.50 -25.34
CA ILE A 34 10.75 -16.79 -24.53
C ILE A 34 10.16 -15.49 -24.01
N TYR A 35 9.47 -14.73 -24.88
CA TYR A 35 8.81 -13.50 -24.51
C TYR A 35 7.76 -13.73 -23.41
N GLU A 36 6.86 -14.71 -23.57
CA GLU A 36 5.84 -15.06 -22.58
C GLU A 36 6.44 -15.41 -21.23
N ARG A 37 7.59 -16.12 -21.20
CA ARG A 37 8.28 -16.47 -19.95
C ARG A 37 8.87 -15.28 -19.19
N PHE A 38 9.31 -14.25 -19.90
CA PHE A 38 9.95 -13.08 -19.28
C PHE A 38 9.04 -11.87 -19.15
N GLN A 39 7.90 -11.83 -19.85
CA GLN A 39 7.02 -10.67 -19.90
C GLN A 39 6.52 -10.29 -18.50
N ASP A 40 6.02 -11.26 -17.74
CA ASP A 40 5.48 -11.00 -16.40
C ASP A 40 6.57 -10.50 -15.45
N ILE A 41 7.75 -11.15 -15.47
CA ILE A 41 8.90 -10.77 -14.67
C ILE A 41 9.37 -9.36 -15.04
N ALA A 42 9.46 -9.04 -16.33
CA ALA A 42 9.88 -7.72 -16.80
C ALA A 42 8.87 -6.63 -16.40
N SER A 43 7.58 -6.91 -16.50
CA SER A 43 6.52 -5.99 -16.09
C SER A 43 6.55 -5.72 -14.58
N SER A 44 6.74 -6.76 -13.77
CA SER A 44 6.84 -6.65 -12.32
C SER A 44 8.11 -5.91 -11.90
N LEU A 45 9.27 -6.24 -12.46
CA LEU A 45 10.52 -5.50 -12.21
C LEU A 45 10.38 -4.02 -12.55
N LYS A 46 9.72 -3.69 -13.68
CA LYS A 46 9.49 -2.29 -14.06
C LYS A 46 8.64 -1.56 -13.03
N ALA A 47 7.57 -2.20 -12.53
CA ALA A 47 6.73 -1.65 -11.46
C ALA A 47 7.53 -1.46 -10.16
N MET A 48 8.33 -2.46 -9.76
CA MET A 48 9.14 -2.38 -8.55
C MET A 48 10.21 -1.29 -8.62
N VAL A 49 10.84 -1.09 -9.78
CA VAL A 49 11.80 0.00 -9.99
C VAL A 49 11.11 1.37 -9.89
N ALA A 50 9.91 1.51 -10.45
CA ALA A 50 9.13 2.75 -10.35
C ALA A 50 8.75 3.03 -8.87
N ASN A 51 8.22 2.02 -8.18
CA ASN A 51 7.87 2.12 -6.75
C ASN A 51 9.10 2.45 -5.90
N ALA A 52 10.23 1.78 -6.13
CA ALA A 52 11.49 2.05 -5.44
C ALA A 52 11.96 3.50 -5.66
N ALA A 53 11.79 4.06 -6.86
CA ALA A 53 12.12 5.44 -7.15
C ALA A 53 11.22 6.42 -6.38
N VAL A 54 9.92 6.12 -6.27
CA VAL A 54 8.98 6.90 -5.46
C VAL A 54 9.34 6.83 -3.97
N LEU A 55 9.65 5.65 -3.45
CA LEU A 55 10.00 5.44 -2.04
C LEU A 55 11.35 6.05 -1.65
N LYS A 56 12.23 6.39 -2.60
CA LYS A 56 13.42 7.22 -2.30
C LYS A 56 13.07 8.65 -1.87
N ALA A 57 11.87 9.13 -2.20
CA ALA A 57 11.37 10.42 -1.75
C ALA A 57 10.73 10.36 -0.35
N LEU A 58 10.79 9.21 0.34
CA LEU A 58 10.36 9.12 1.73
C LEU A 58 11.17 10.08 2.62
N PRO A 59 10.54 10.65 3.65
CA PRO A 59 11.21 11.47 4.65
C PRO A 59 12.40 10.76 5.33
N ALA A 60 13.39 11.54 5.80
CA ALA A 60 14.61 11.00 6.41
C ALA A 60 14.38 10.28 7.75
N ASP A 61 13.25 10.57 8.41
CA ASP A 61 12.78 9.95 9.65
C ASP A 61 11.97 8.66 9.42
N ALA A 62 11.84 8.20 8.17
CA ALA A 62 11.23 6.90 7.87
C ALA A 62 12.03 5.76 8.52
N PRO A 63 11.38 4.67 8.96
CA PRO A 63 12.03 3.61 9.74
C PRO A 63 13.02 2.81 8.91
N GLU A 64 12.74 2.75 7.61
CA GLU A 64 13.54 2.03 6.63
C GLU A 64 13.61 2.88 5.36
N LEU A 65 14.83 3.21 4.94
CA LEU A 65 15.07 3.92 3.70
C LEU A 65 15.17 2.93 2.54
N MET A 66 14.67 3.34 1.38
CA MET A 66 14.77 2.54 0.16
C MET A 66 16.21 2.52 -0.37
N GLN A 67 17.03 1.66 0.21
CA GLN A 67 18.42 1.39 -0.16
C GLN A 67 18.58 -0.09 -0.49
N LEU A 68 19.34 -0.37 -1.56
CA LEU A 68 19.68 -1.73 -1.95
C LEU A 68 20.77 -2.24 -1.02
N SER A 69 20.48 -3.31 -0.26
CA SER A 69 21.50 -3.96 0.56
C SER A 69 22.59 -4.59 -0.31
N ALA A 70 23.76 -4.89 0.29
CA ALA A 70 24.85 -5.54 -0.41
C ALA A 70 24.41 -6.90 -1.01
N GLU A 71 23.57 -7.64 -0.28
CA GLU A 71 23.00 -8.91 -0.72
C GLU A 71 22.13 -8.71 -1.96
N LEU A 72 21.27 -7.69 -1.96
CA LEU A 72 20.35 -7.44 -3.08
C LEU A 72 21.10 -6.92 -4.32
N GLN A 73 22.17 -6.15 -4.14
CA GLN A 73 23.10 -5.79 -5.21
C GLN A 73 23.82 -7.01 -5.79
N GLU A 74 24.24 -7.96 -4.95
CA GLU A 74 24.83 -9.21 -5.39
C GLU A 74 23.81 -10.03 -6.22
N GLN A 75 22.54 -10.10 -5.79
CA GLN A 75 21.48 -10.77 -6.55
C GLN A 75 21.20 -10.10 -7.90
N CYS A 76 21.23 -8.77 -7.98
CA CYS A 76 21.18 -8.05 -9.26
C CYS A 76 22.32 -8.50 -10.20
N SER A 77 23.54 -8.60 -9.67
CA SER A 77 24.70 -9.02 -10.46
C SER A 77 24.58 -10.48 -10.95
N LYS A 78 24.06 -11.39 -10.09
CA LYS A 78 23.80 -12.80 -10.43
C LYS A 78 22.72 -12.91 -11.49
N ALA A 79 21.60 -12.21 -11.35
CA ALA A 79 20.53 -12.22 -12.33
C ALA A 79 20.98 -11.68 -13.70
N LEU A 80 21.77 -10.59 -13.71
CA LEU A 80 22.38 -10.06 -14.92
C LEU A 80 23.36 -11.04 -15.57
N ALA A 81 24.18 -11.74 -14.78
CA ALA A 81 25.10 -12.75 -15.30
C ALA A 81 24.33 -13.93 -15.93
N SER A 82 23.30 -14.45 -15.25
CA SER A 82 22.45 -15.53 -15.78
C SER A 82 21.73 -15.12 -17.06
N LEU A 83 21.22 -13.89 -17.14
CA LEU A 83 20.59 -13.37 -18.36
C LEU A 83 21.60 -13.26 -19.52
N LYS A 84 22.81 -12.75 -19.26
CA LYS A 84 23.88 -12.67 -20.27
C LYS A 84 24.29 -14.05 -20.78
N LEU A 85 24.38 -15.04 -19.89
CA LEU A 85 24.65 -16.43 -20.26
C LEU A 85 23.57 -16.96 -21.20
N PHE A 86 22.30 -16.77 -20.85
CA PHE A 86 21.18 -17.15 -21.72
C PHE A 86 21.23 -16.46 -23.09
N ILE A 87 21.48 -15.15 -23.15
CA ILE A 87 21.63 -14.41 -24.42
C ILE A 87 22.78 -15.00 -25.26
N GLY A 88 23.90 -15.37 -24.62
CA GLY A 88 25.00 -16.05 -25.26
C GLY A 88 24.60 -17.40 -25.86
N VAL A 89 23.92 -18.25 -25.08
CA VAL A 89 23.43 -19.55 -25.55
C VAL A 89 22.42 -19.39 -26.69
N TRP A 90 21.50 -18.43 -26.59
CA TRP A 90 20.53 -18.10 -27.63
C TRP A 90 21.22 -17.69 -28.94
N SER A 91 22.26 -16.85 -28.86
CA SER A 91 23.00 -16.40 -30.03
C SER A 91 23.73 -17.53 -30.78
N GLN A 92 24.14 -18.58 -30.06
CA GLN A 92 24.90 -19.70 -30.62
C GLN A 92 23.99 -20.86 -31.07
N LYS A 93 22.99 -21.22 -30.25
CA LYS A 93 22.18 -22.43 -30.42
C LYS A 93 20.76 -22.16 -30.93
N LYS A 94 20.32 -20.90 -31.00
CA LYS A 94 18.96 -20.48 -31.39
C LYS A 94 17.89 -21.36 -30.72
N SER A 95 17.04 -22.04 -31.50
CA SER A 95 15.94 -22.89 -31.02
C SER A 95 16.36 -23.95 -30.00
N ALA A 96 17.58 -24.50 -30.12
CA ALA A 96 18.11 -25.51 -29.18
C ALA A 96 18.46 -24.93 -27.79
N ALA A 97 18.52 -23.60 -27.63
CA ALA A 97 18.72 -22.96 -26.33
C ALA A 97 17.51 -23.09 -25.39
N ARG A 98 16.35 -23.54 -25.89
CA ARG A 98 15.13 -23.79 -25.10
C ARG A 98 15.28 -24.94 -24.10
N GLN A 99 16.10 -25.93 -24.46
CA GLN A 99 16.38 -27.09 -23.62
C GLN A 99 17.61 -26.88 -22.74
N ASP A 100 18.26 -25.73 -22.86
CA ASP A 100 19.44 -25.38 -22.09
C ASP A 100 19.02 -24.82 -20.73
N ASP A 101 19.67 -25.29 -19.67
CA ASP A 101 19.40 -24.85 -18.30
C ASP A 101 19.59 -23.33 -18.14
N ALA A 102 20.35 -22.68 -19.03
CA ALA A 102 20.53 -21.23 -19.02
C ALA A 102 19.21 -20.44 -19.07
N LEU A 103 18.20 -20.91 -19.82
CA LEU A 103 16.89 -20.24 -19.89
C LEU A 103 16.16 -20.31 -18.53
N ASN A 104 16.10 -21.50 -17.93
CA ASN A 104 15.46 -21.71 -16.65
C ASN A 104 16.21 -20.98 -15.52
N ASN A 105 17.55 -21.00 -15.55
CA ASN A 105 18.39 -20.31 -14.57
C ASN A 105 18.22 -18.79 -14.63
N ALA A 106 18.12 -18.20 -15.83
CA ALA A 106 17.83 -16.78 -16.00
C ALA A 106 16.43 -16.42 -15.48
N GLN A 107 15.43 -17.25 -15.79
CA GLN A 107 14.06 -17.05 -15.33
C GLN A 107 13.97 -17.11 -13.79
N VAL A 108 14.56 -18.13 -13.17
CA VAL A 108 14.58 -18.29 -11.70
C VAL A 108 15.35 -17.14 -11.04
N ALA A 109 16.53 -16.77 -11.55
CA ALA A 109 17.32 -15.69 -10.98
C ALA A 109 16.60 -14.33 -11.04
N LEU A 110 15.94 -14.01 -12.17
CA LEU A 110 15.15 -12.79 -12.30
C LEU A 110 13.87 -12.83 -11.46
N GLY A 111 13.20 -13.99 -11.37
CA GLY A 111 12.04 -14.18 -10.50
C GLY A 111 12.39 -13.95 -9.02
N ASN A 112 13.49 -14.55 -8.55
CA ASN A 112 13.97 -14.38 -7.18
C ASN A 112 14.36 -12.91 -6.88
N LEU A 113 15.01 -12.23 -7.83
CA LEU A 113 15.34 -10.81 -7.70
C LEU A 113 14.07 -9.96 -7.58
N THR A 114 13.07 -10.23 -8.43
CA THR A 114 11.79 -9.53 -8.40
C THR A 114 11.10 -9.68 -7.05
N ALA A 115 11.03 -10.90 -6.52
CA ALA A 115 10.40 -11.18 -5.23
C ALA A 115 11.11 -10.46 -4.07
N GLN A 116 12.44 -10.46 -4.04
CA GLN A 116 13.21 -9.74 -3.01
C GLN A 116 13.03 -8.22 -3.10
N LEU A 117 12.96 -7.67 -4.32
CA LEU A 117 12.66 -6.25 -4.53
C LEU A 117 11.26 -5.89 -4.06
N GLU A 118 10.28 -6.73 -4.36
CA GLU A 118 8.89 -6.55 -3.93
C GLU A 118 8.77 -6.57 -2.40
N GLU A 119 9.40 -7.56 -1.75
CA GLU A 119 9.45 -7.64 -0.29
C GLU A 119 10.06 -6.38 0.32
N LYS A 120 11.17 -5.89 -0.24
CA LYS A 120 11.84 -4.68 0.24
C LYS A 120 10.97 -3.44 0.06
N VAL A 121 10.34 -3.26 -1.10
CA VAL A 121 9.41 -2.16 -1.39
C VAL A 121 8.24 -2.18 -0.41
N MET A 122 7.64 -3.34 -0.19
CA MET A 122 6.53 -3.52 0.74
C MET A 122 6.94 -3.29 2.20
N SER A 123 8.13 -3.73 2.61
CA SER A 123 8.68 -3.48 3.95
C SER A 123 8.86 -1.99 4.21
N CYS A 124 9.52 -1.27 3.28
CA CYS A 124 9.72 0.17 3.40
C CYS A 124 8.39 0.93 3.49
N TRP A 125 7.43 0.57 2.62
CA TRP A 125 6.12 1.21 2.57
C TRP A 125 5.28 0.93 3.83
N SER A 126 5.18 -0.33 4.22
CA SER A 126 4.42 -0.72 5.42
C SER A 126 5.04 -0.15 6.69
N GLY A 127 6.36 -0.16 6.82
CA GLY A 127 7.07 0.46 7.95
C GLY A 127 6.73 1.93 8.10
N TRP A 128 6.82 2.71 7.02
CA TRP A 128 6.51 4.14 7.05
C TRP A 128 5.04 4.42 7.34
N THR A 129 4.11 3.71 6.69
CA THR A 129 2.66 3.91 6.94
C THR A 129 2.25 3.52 8.36
N ILE A 130 2.86 2.47 8.95
CA ILE A 130 2.66 2.09 10.34
C ILE A 130 3.19 3.18 11.29
N GLN A 131 4.37 3.74 11.01
CA GLN A 131 4.91 4.85 11.80
C GLN A 131 3.97 6.05 11.76
N LEU A 132 3.52 6.47 10.58
CA LEU A 132 2.57 7.58 10.44
C LEU A 132 1.24 7.31 11.17
N ASP A 133 0.66 6.11 11.03
CA ASP A 133 -0.54 5.74 11.79
C ASP A 133 -0.25 5.85 13.29
N SER A 134 0.87 5.32 13.78
CA SER A 134 1.20 5.32 15.22
C SER A 134 1.32 6.74 15.81
N LEU A 135 1.86 7.70 15.05
CA LEU A 135 1.98 9.10 15.47
C LEU A 135 0.61 9.78 15.54
N CYS A 136 -0.30 9.41 14.65
CA CYS A 136 -1.62 10.03 14.54
C CYS A 136 -2.70 9.27 15.30
N ARG A 137 -2.42 8.03 15.76
CA ARG A 137 -3.39 7.11 16.33
C ARG A 137 -3.95 7.65 17.62
N VAL A 138 -5.25 7.88 17.62
CA VAL A 138 -6.04 8.09 18.83
C VAL A 138 -6.79 6.80 19.14
N GLU A 139 -6.70 6.34 20.39
CA GLU A 139 -7.42 5.16 20.82
C GLU A 139 -8.93 5.38 20.74
N LYS A 140 -9.65 4.34 20.31
CA LYS A 140 -11.10 4.43 20.12
C LYS A 140 -11.83 4.84 21.40
N VAL A 141 -11.34 4.38 22.55
CA VAL A 141 -11.89 4.74 23.87
C VAL A 141 -11.75 6.25 24.14
N MET A 142 -10.63 6.86 23.77
CA MET A 142 -10.41 8.31 23.91
C MET A 142 -11.21 9.13 22.90
N LEU A 143 -11.36 8.64 21.67
CA LEU A 143 -12.25 9.23 20.67
C LEU A 143 -13.72 9.18 21.10
N ASP A 144 -14.15 8.07 21.68
CA ASP A 144 -15.54 7.88 22.14
C ASP A 144 -15.85 8.79 23.34
N THR A 145 -14.87 9.09 24.21
CA THR A 145 -15.06 10.08 25.30
C THR A 145 -15.28 11.50 24.80
N GLN A 146 -14.75 11.84 23.62
CA GLN A 146 -14.92 13.17 23.01
C GLN A 146 -16.20 13.32 22.21
N ARG A 147 -16.79 12.20 21.77
CA ARG A 147 -18.12 12.18 21.15
C ARG A 147 -19.19 12.78 22.06
N GLY A 148 -18.96 12.75 23.38
CA GLY A 148 -19.90 13.24 24.35
C GLY A 148 -19.84 14.73 24.68
N ILE A 149 -18.82 15.44 24.20
CA ILE A 149 -18.56 16.84 24.56
C ILE A 149 -19.18 17.76 23.50
N PRO A 150 -20.14 18.63 23.87
CA PRO A 150 -20.70 19.62 22.96
C PRO A 150 -19.60 20.50 22.34
N GLY A 151 -19.57 20.61 21.00
CA GLY A 151 -18.56 21.37 20.26
C GLY A 151 -17.40 20.56 19.69
N VAL A 152 -17.16 19.33 20.18
CA VAL A 152 -16.05 18.46 19.74
C VAL A 152 -16.50 17.39 18.73
N GLU A 153 -17.81 17.21 18.52
CA GLU A 153 -18.37 16.26 17.53
C GLU A 153 -17.86 16.47 16.10
N ARG A 154 -17.63 17.75 15.71
CA ARG A 154 -17.07 18.08 14.39
C ARG A 154 -15.64 17.56 14.24
N LEU A 155 -14.81 17.73 15.28
CA LEU A 155 -13.43 17.24 15.33
C LEU A 155 -13.39 15.71 15.30
N TYR A 156 -14.28 15.04 16.04
CA TYR A 156 -14.44 13.58 16.00
C TYR A 156 -14.79 13.09 14.59
N THR A 157 -15.78 13.71 13.95
CA THR A 157 -16.26 13.30 12.61
C THR A 157 -15.20 13.53 11.54
N GLU A 158 -14.51 14.67 11.59
CA GLU A 158 -13.40 15.02 10.69
C GLU A 158 -12.24 14.03 10.84
N TYR A 159 -11.83 13.73 12.08
CA TYR A 159 -10.75 12.77 12.35
C TYR A 159 -11.09 11.36 11.84
N VAL A 160 -12.31 10.86 12.08
CA VAL A 160 -12.74 9.53 11.61
C VAL A 160 -12.75 9.46 10.08
N ALA A 161 -13.20 10.52 9.40
CA ALA A 161 -13.21 10.60 7.95
C ALA A 161 -11.78 10.61 7.38
N LEU A 162 -10.89 11.45 7.93
CA LEU A 162 -9.48 11.54 7.52
C LEU A 162 -8.74 10.23 7.75
N ARG A 163 -8.96 9.57 8.90
CA ARG A 163 -8.37 8.26 9.17
C ARG A 163 -8.82 7.19 8.17
N LYS A 164 -10.08 7.20 7.77
CA LYS A 164 -10.59 6.28 6.74
C LYS A 164 -9.91 6.54 5.38
N GLN A 165 -9.70 7.81 5.02
CA GLN A 165 -8.99 8.18 3.79
C GLN A 165 -7.52 7.77 3.85
N PHE A 166 -6.83 8.03 4.96
CA PHE A 166 -5.45 7.62 5.21
C PHE A 166 -5.29 6.10 5.06
N LEU A 167 -6.13 5.31 5.74
CA LEU A 167 -6.09 3.85 5.64
C LEU A 167 -6.41 3.33 4.24
N ALA A 168 -7.25 4.01 3.47
CA ALA A 168 -7.53 3.63 2.09
C ALA A 168 -6.31 3.88 1.19
N GLN A 169 -5.63 5.02 1.36
CA GLN A 169 -4.42 5.37 0.59
C GLN A 169 -3.19 4.56 1.02
N ALA A 170 -3.07 4.23 2.31
CA ALA A 170 -1.95 3.44 2.85
C ALA A 170 -1.94 1.96 2.38
N LYS A 171 -3.09 1.44 1.91
CA LYS A 171 -3.20 0.03 1.47
C LYS A 171 -2.37 -0.31 0.23
N GLN A 172 -2.07 0.67 -0.61
CA GLN A 172 -1.37 0.45 -1.87
C GLN A 172 -0.08 1.26 -1.90
N VAL A 173 0.97 0.66 -2.46
CA VAL A 173 2.23 1.37 -2.69
C VAL A 173 1.99 2.49 -3.70
N PRO A 174 2.46 3.71 -3.44
CA PRO A 174 2.18 4.84 -4.28
C PRO A 174 2.93 4.75 -5.61
N GLU A 175 2.22 5.01 -6.70
CA GLU A 175 2.81 5.11 -8.04
C GLU A 175 3.53 6.45 -8.27
N THR A 176 3.25 7.45 -7.43
CA THR A 176 3.82 8.81 -7.57
C THR A 176 4.24 9.40 -6.23
N VAL A 177 5.24 10.29 -6.28
CA VAL A 177 5.74 11.02 -5.11
C VAL A 177 4.66 11.91 -4.47
N TRP A 178 3.68 12.38 -5.25
CA TRP A 178 2.59 13.20 -4.74
C TRP A 178 1.76 12.48 -3.69
N CYS A 179 1.54 11.17 -3.83
CA CYS A 179 0.82 10.36 -2.84
C CYS A 179 1.52 10.36 -1.47
N ILE A 180 2.87 10.37 -1.43
CA ILE A 180 3.64 10.46 -0.18
C ILE A 180 3.38 11.82 0.50
N GLN A 181 3.39 12.90 -0.27
CA GLN A 181 3.12 14.25 0.24
C GLN A 181 1.70 14.37 0.78
N GLU A 182 0.71 13.86 0.06
CA GLU A 182 -0.69 13.90 0.52
C GLU A 182 -0.91 13.06 1.77
N LEU A 183 -0.33 11.86 1.87
CA LEU A 183 -0.39 11.07 3.09
C LEU A 183 0.28 11.77 4.28
N SER A 184 1.38 12.48 4.03
CA SER A 184 2.05 13.29 5.05
C SER A 184 1.16 14.43 5.52
N LYS A 185 0.53 15.18 4.60
CA LYS A 185 -0.43 16.24 4.93
C LYS A 185 -1.66 15.71 5.68
N LEU A 186 -2.19 14.56 5.28
CA LEU A 186 -3.29 13.90 5.99
C LEU A 186 -2.88 13.52 7.41
N ALA A 187 -1.67 12.99 7.59
CA ALA A 187 -1.11 12.67 8.90
C ALA A 187 -0.91 13.93 9.76
N GLU A 188 -0.32 14.99 9.22
CA GLU A 188 -0.19 16.29 9.87
C GLU A 188 -1.55 16.84 10.31
N ARG A 189 -2.56 16.80 9.44
CA ARG A 189 -3.92 17.24 9.77
C ARG A 189 -4.54 16.40 10.88
N MET A 190 -4.33 15.08 10.87
CA MET A 190 -4.78 14.21 11.96
C MET A 190 -4.04 14.51 13.27
N GLN A 191 -2.76 14.88 13.24
CA GLN A 191 -2.02 15.33 14.41
C GLN A 191 -2.52 16.67 14.94
N GLU A 192 -2.79 17.65 14.07
CA GLU A 192 -3.39 18.94 14.47
C GLU A 192 -4.71 18.73 15.19
N LEU A 193 -5.59 17.89 14.62
CA LEU A 193 -6.86 17.53 15.25
C LEU A 193 -6.62 16.86 16.59
N ARG A 194 -5.63 15.96 16.69
CA ARG A 194 -5.22 15.35 17.95
C ARG A 194 -4.74 16.40 18.96
N THR A 195 -4.00 17.43 18.56
CA THR A 195 -3.56 18.49 19.50
C THR A 195 -4.72 19.38 19.95
N GLN A 196 -5.74 19.57 19.11
CA GLN A 196 -6.96 20.30 19.44
C GLN A 196 -7.93 19.48 20.31
N MET A 197 -7.74 18.17 20.35
CA MET A 197 -8.51 17.23 21.15
C MET A 197 -7.97 17.20 22.58
N ASP A 198 -8.78 17.61 23.55
CA ASP A 198 -8.40 17.57 24.97
C ASP A 198 -8.59 16.14 25.50
N PHE A 199 -7.49 15.44 25.79
CA PHE A 199 -7.48 14.05 26.26
C PHE A 199 -7.32 13.93 27.79
N ASP A 200 -6.97 15.01 28.48
CA ASP A 200 -6.83 15.06 29.93
C ASP A 200 -8.19 15.32 30.60
N LEU A 201 -9.19 14.48 30.30
CA LEU A 201 -10.47 14.53 31.00
C LEU A 201 -10.34 13.86 32.39
N PRO A 202 -10.72 14.55 33.49
CA PRO A 202 -10.89 13.91 34.78
C PRO A 202 -11.82 12.70 34.69
N THR A 203 -11.49 11.62 35.42
CA THR A 203 -12.23 10.36 35.41
C THR A 203 -13.73 10.56 35.64
N ASP A 204 -14.10 11.49 36.52
CA ASP A 204 -15.48 11.82 36.83
C ASP A 204 -16.22 12.54 35.69
N VAL A 205 -15.52 13.39 34.94
CA VAL A 205 -16.05 14.10 33.76
C VAL A 205 -16.32 13.10 32.64
N SER A 206 -15.40 12.16 32.42
CA SER A 206 -15.58 11.06 31.45
C SER A 206 -16.78 10.18 31.81
N ASN A 207 -16.91 9.79 33.07
CA ASN A 207 -18.06 9.01 33.55
C ASN A 207 -19.39 9.75 33.38
N PHE A 208 -19.40 11.06 33.60
CA PHE A 208 -20.57 11.91 33.38
C PHE A 208 -21.00 11.93 31.91
N PHE A 209 -20.09 12.23 30.98
CA PHE A 209 -20.41 12.26 29.55
C PHE A 209 -20.72 10.87 28.97
N ASN A 210 -20.05 9.81 29.44
CA ASN A 210 -20.35 8.44 29.02
C ASN A 210 -21.79 8.05 29.36
N ARG A 211 -22.30 8.45 30.53
CA ARG A 211 -23.71 8.17 30.91
C ARG A 211 -24.71 9.11 30.26
N LEU A 212 -24.32 10.35 29.96
CA LEU A 212 -25.14 11.32 29.22
C LEU A 212 -25.44 10.84 27.79
N ASN A 213 -24.43 10.24 27.14
CA ASN A 213 -24.49 9.87 25.73
C ASN A 213 -24.83 8.39 25.48
N GLN A 214 -25.24 7.65 26.52
CA GLN A 214 -25.71 6.28 26.36
C GLN A 214 -27.01 6.24 25.55
N PRO A 215 -27.10 5.40 24.50
CA PRO A 215 -28.33 5.24 23.72
C PRO A 215 -29.41 4.61 24.62
N GLY A 216 -30.33 5.45 25.09
CA GLY A 216 -31.38 5.09 26.06
C GLY A 216 -31.58 6.13 27.17
N ASN A 217 -30.55 6.93 27.48
CA ASN A 217 -30.71 8.13 28.30
C ASN A 217 -31.02 9.31 27.37
N LEU A 218 -32.19 9.92 27.52
CA LEU A 218 -32.66 11.10 26.77
C LEU A 218 -31.88 12.37 27.18
N GLY A 219 -30.54 12.32 27.23
CA GLY A 219 -29.70 13.39 27.75
C GLY A 219 -29.90 13.64 29.26
N GLN A 220 -30.37 12.64 30.00
CA GLN A 220 -30.59 12.74 31.45
C GLN A 220 -29.52 11.96 32.21
N VAL A 221 -28.80 12.63 33.10
CA VAL A 221 -27.83 12.03 34.02
C VAL A 221 -28.24 12.32 35.45
N SER A 222 -28.07 11.34 36.33
CA SER A 222 -28.31 11.54 37.76
C SER A 222 -27.36 12.60 38.32
N LEU A 223 -27.88 13.56 39.08
CA LEU A 223 -27.08 14.55 39.83
C LEU A 223 -26.03 13.91 40.76
N SER A 224 -26.20 12.64 41.12
CA SER A 224 -25.21 11.89 41.90
C SER A 224 -23.88 11.64 41.16
N LEU A 225 -23.84 11.81 39.83
CA LEU A 225 -22.63 11.70 39.00
C LEU A 225 -22.01 13.06 38.68
N MET A 226 -22.67 14.15 39.09
CA MET A 226 -22.13 15.49 38.99
C MET A 226 -21.22 15.74 40.19
N THR A 227 -19.98 15.27 40.10
CA THR A 227 -18.98 15.53 41.15
C THR A 227 -18.49 16.97 41.08
N LEU A 228 -17.83 17.44 42.15
CA LEU A 228 -17.26 18.78 42.21
C LEU A 228 -16.29 19.04 41.05
N GLU A 229 -15.52 18.02 40.67
CA GLU A 229 -14.60 18.07 39.53
C GLU A 229 -15.34 18.25 38.20
N THR A 230 -16.44 17.52 37.99
CA THR A 230 -17.27 17.65 36.79
C THR A 230 -17.90 19.04 36.68
N LEU A 231 -18.34 19.61 37.79
CA LEU A 231 -18.96 20.93 37.83
C LEU A 231 -17.92 22.04 37.59
N GLN A 232 -16.73 21.93 38.20
CA GLN A 232 -15.61 22.86 37.96
C GLN A 232 -15.12 22.80 36.52
N TRP A 233 -15.06 21.60 35.94
CA TRP A 233 -14.71 21.43 34.53
C TRP A 233 -15.75 22.07 33.61
N LEU A 234 -17.05 21.79 33.81
CA LEU A 234 -18.14 22.42 33.05
C LEU A 234 -18.16 23.95 33.18
N GLN A 235 -17.81 24.47 34.36
CA GLN A 235 -17.70 25.90 34.61
C GLN A 235 -16.51 26.53 33.88
N LYS A 236 -15.35 25.85 33.91
CA LYS A 236 -14.12 26.30 33.24
C LYS A 236 -14.25 26.34 31.72
N HIS A 237 -15.05 25.43 31.15
CA HIS A 237 -15.28 25.32 29.71
C HIS A 237 -16.55 26.07 29.23
N ASP A 238 -17.22 26.85 30.10
CA ASP A 238 -18.44 27.61 29.79
C ASP A 238 -19.60 26.75 29.23
N LEU A 239 -19.68 25.49 29.65
CA LEU A 239 -20.67 24.52 29.18
C LEU A 239 -21.89 24.44 30.11
N LEU A 240 -21.84 25.05 31.30
CA LEU A 240 -22.94 25.02 32.28
C LEU A 240 -24.27 25.52 31.72
N GLY A 241 -24.24 26.52 30.84
CA GLY A 241 -25.46 27.08 30.22
C GLY A 241 -26.20 26.12 29.29
N GLN A 242 -25.58 25.00 28.92
CA GLN A 242 -26.16 24.00 28.02
C GLN A 242 -26.90 22.87 28.76
N PHE A 243 -26.84 22.86 30.10
CA PHE A 243 -27.46 21.82 30.92
C PHE A 243 -28.60 22.38 31.76
N THR A 244 -29.76 21.72 31.70
CA THR A 244 -30.93 22.09 32.49
C THR A 244 -31.23 20.98 33.51
N VAL A 245 -31.30 21.33 34.79
CA VAL A 245 -31.64 20.37 35.85
C VAL A 245 -33.15 20.18 35.87
N SER A 246 -33.62 18.98 35.53
CA SER A 246 -35.03 18.58 35.65
C SER A 246 -35.19 17.53 36.75
N ARG A 247 -36.24 17.68 37.57
CA ARG A 247 -36.57 16.73 38.63
C ARG A 247 -37.29 15.54 38.00
N LYS A 248 -36.88 14.31 38.34
CA LYS A 248 -37.59 13.10 37.91
C LYS A 248 -39.06 13.22 38.34
N ALA A 249 -39.97 13.28 37.36
CA ALA A 249 -41.40 13.30 37.64
C ALA A 249 -41.75 11.99 38.38
N TYR A 250 -42.33 12.13 39.57
CA TYR A 250 -42.97 11.03 40.27
C TYR A 250 -44.26 10.74 39.48
N ASN A 251 -44.27 9.67 38.68
CA ASN A 251 -45.53 9.10 38.23
C ASN A 251 -46.11 8.33 39.41
N ASP A 252 -47.00 8.97 40.16
CA ASP A 252 -47.89 8.28 41.08
C ASP A 252 -48.83 7.40 40.23
N HIS A 253 -48.72 6.09 40.41
CA HIS A 253 -49.74 5.10 40.05
C HIS A 253 -50.58 4.80 41.30
#